data_AF-A0A7C1CKS3-F1
#
_entry.id   AF-A0A7C1CKS3-F1
#
_cell.length_a   1.000
_cell.length_b   1.000
_cell.length_c   1.000
_cell.angle_alpha   90.00
_cell.angle_beta   90.00
_cell.angle_gamma   90.00
#
_symmetry.space_group_name_H-M   'P 1'
#
loop_
_entity.id
_entity.type
_entity.pdbx_description
1 polymer ?
#
loop_
_entity_poly.entity_id
_entity_poly.type
_entity_poly.pdbx_seq_one_letter_code
_entity_poly.pdbx_strand_id
1 'polypeptide(L)'
;MEETFSLEHMPFPLLIKDILDARFSGILFLSHDEVKKGLIFKEGLLCAIQSNRTEELLGNILVALEIIGKEENEQSLAQARRERSKQGIILLEMGLVQPKQITQALRRQMETRFLDLFTWESGTIQQVEKPSITKEPELSRHDYFQLIRKGIMDLVPFSLVIDSLSSFAESRPNILAEQIPADLGIDTESLYEYTVSELLLLGQDPARALLALYCTGVASFQESKHKNLIDGLRSKLKQLKGQDPFDTLGVDRKISEGGLKRAYIRIVKEHHPDTYAYADDPEVKRLANDIFMEIQRAYNTVVKTIEGKQADEPSGIDETLQAELLYGKAMEHLKTKEYQKALDMLRLCVKMRPEERLFMESYARAMFLRFQNAGIGSPLEIKSSIRDGLQRFPQSDTLYVIWGWVLKKEGSKKAPEVFQKAYEINKNNVDAQRELRLYQIRENR
;
A
#
# COMPACT_ATOMS: atom_id res chain seq x y z
N MET A 1 -35.14 4.53 -7.62
CA MET A 1 -36.20 3.78 -6.91
C MET A 1 -36.00 4.02 -5.42
N GLU A 2 -37.05 3.96 -4.59
CA GLU A 2 -36.93 4.07 -3.13
C GLU A 2 -36.88 2.66 -2.54
N GLU A 3 -35.76 2.32 -1.90
CA GLU A 3 -35.60 1.04 -1.22
C GLU A 3 -35.54 1.28 0.29
N THR A 4 -36.27 0.47 1.06
CA THR A 4 -36.33 0.58 2.52
C THR A 4 -35.81 -0.70 3.16
N PHE A 5 -34.88 -0.56 4.10
CA PHE A 5 -34.21 -1.66 4.80
C PHE A 5 -34.20 -1.41 6.32
N SER A 6 -33.87 -2.43 7.10
CA SER A 6 -33.62 -2.32 8.55
C SER A 6 -32.13 -2.51 8.84
N LEU A 7 -31.59 -1.71 9.77
CA LEU A 7 -30.22 -1.85 10.28
C LEU A 7 -29.96 -3.20 10.96
N GLU A 8 -31.02 -3.87 11.44
CA GLU A 8 -30.92 -5.21 12.05
C GLU A 8 -30.55 -6.28 11.01
N HIS A 9 -31.01 -6.12 9.76
CA HIS A 9 -30.71 -7.03 8.67
C HIS A 9 -29.46 -6.61 7.88
N MET A 10 -29.19 -5.30 7.84
CA MET A 10 -28.04 -4.73 7.16
C MET A 10 -27.35 -3.71 8.08
N PRO A 11 -26.46 -4.18 8.97
CA PRO A 11 -25.72 -3.31 9.87
C PRO A 11 -24.97 -2.20 9.13
N PHE A 12 -24.84 -1.04 9.76
CA PHE A 12 -24.23 0.14 9.13
C PHE A 12 -22.86 -0.11 8.46
N PRO A 13 -21.93 -0.91 9.04
CA PRO A 13 -20.67 -1.26 8.36
C PRO A 13 -20.88 -1.93 7.00
N LEU A 14 -21.81 -2.88 6.90
CA LEU A 14 -22.11 -3.60 5.66
C LEU A 14 -22.85 -2.72 4.66
N LEU A 15 -23.73 -1.83 5.14
CA LEU A 15 -24.37 -0.81 4.30
C LEU A 15 -23.33 0.12 3.64
N ILE A 16 -22.32 0.57 4.41
CA ILE A 16 -21.23 1.40 3.86
C ILE A 16 -20.39 0.63 2.85
N LYS A 17 -20.13 -0.65 3.10
CA LYS A 17 -19.46 -1.51 2.13
C LYS A 17 -20.23 -1.57 0.80
N ASP A 18 -21.54 -1.80 0.86
CA ASP A 18 -22.38 -1.90 -0.34
C ASP A 18 -22.44 -0.56 -1.11
N ILE A 19 -22.48 0.56 -0.40
CA ILE A 19 -22.36 1.90 -0.99
C ILE A 19 -21.03 2.07 -1.76
N LEU A 20 -19.92 1.61 -1.18
CA LEU A 20 -18.60 1.70 -1.77
C LEU A 20 -18.48 0.81 -3.03
N ASP A 21 -18.95 -0.43 -2.94
CA ASP A 21 -18.88 -1.41 -4.02
C ASP A 21 -19.77 -1.01 -5.21
N ALA A 22 -21.00 -0.55 -4.91
CA ALA A 22 -21.93 -0.07 -5.93
C ALA A 22 -21.58 1.32 -6.48
N ARG A 23 -20.59 2.02 -5.89
CA ARG A 23 -20.28 3.44 -6.16
C ARG A 23 -21.53 4.31 -6.10
N PHE A 24 -22.36 4.08 -5.08
CA PHE A 24 -23.67 4.69 -4.96
C PHE A 24 -23.58 6.23 -4.94
N SER A 25 -24.53 6.87 -5.65
CA SER A 25 -24.70 8.32 -5.66
C SER A 25 -26.16 8.66 -5.33
N GLY A 26 -26.37 9.38 -4.24
CA GLY A 26 -27.70 9.59 -3.70
C GLY A 26 -27.72 10.00 -2.24
N ILE A 27 -28.84 9.76 -1.59
CA ILE A 27 -29.07 10.12 -0.20
C ILE A 27 -29.53 8.88 0.57
N LEU A 28 -28.92 8.64 1.73
CA LEU A 28 -29.43 7.71 2.73
C LEU A 28 -30.08 8.47 3.87
N PHE A 29 -31.33 8.15 4.17
CA PHE A 29 -32.01 8.60 5.37
C PHE A 29 -32.04 7.45 6.36
N LEU A 30 -31.38 7.63 7.50
CA LEU A 30 -31.39 6.69 8.61
C LEU A 30 -32.21 7.26 9.75
N SER A 31 -33.02 6.42 10.39
CA SER A 31 -33.72 6.79 11.61
C SER A 31 -33.71 5.67 12.65
N HIS A 32 -33.41 6.04 13.89
CA HIS A 32 -33.42 5.20 15.07
C HIS A 32 -34.09 6.00 16.18
N ASP A 33 -35.21 5.50 16.71
CA ASP A 33 -36.10 6.21 17.62
C ASP A 33 -36.47 7.62 17.10
N GLU A 34 -36.15 8.67 17.86
CA GLU A 34 -36.38 10.07 17.48
C GLU A 34 -35.24 10.65 16.64
N VAL A 35 -34.10 9.95 16.53
CA VAL A 35 -32.92 10.43 15.83
C VAL A 35 -33.03 10.13 14.35
N LYS A 36 -32.77 11.14 13.51
CA LYS A 36 -32.80 11.08 12.05
C LYS A 36 -31.52 11.69 11.48
N LYS A 37 -30.86 10.94 10.60
CA LYS A 37 -29.65 11.36 9.91
C LYS A 37 -29.81 11.20 8.39
N GLY A 38 -29.33 12.20 7.65
CA GLY A 38 -29.34 12.22 6.19
C GLY A 38 -27.92 12.31 5.66
N LEU A 39 -27.46 11.28 4.95
CA LEU A 39 -26.11 11.18 4.40
C LEU A 39 -26.18 11.33 2.88
N ILE A 40 -25.35 12.20 2.32
CA ILE A 40 -25.26 12.42 0.88
C ILE A 40 -23.98 11.76 0.38
N PHE A 41 -24.10 10.91 -0.64
CA PHE A 41 -22.99 10.17 -1.24
C PHE A 41 -22.82 10.52 -2.70
N LYS A 42 -21.57 10.54 -3.17
CA LYS A 42 -21.19 10.65 -4.58
C LYS A 42 -20.12 9.61 -4.87
N GLU A 43 -20.39 8.71 -5.80
CA GLU A 43 -19.50 7.60 -6.18
C GLU A 43 -18.99 6.78 -4.99
N GLY A 44 -19.87 6.55 -4.01
CA GLY A 44 -19.56 5.83 -2.77
C GLY A 44 -18.84 6.64 -1.68
N LEU A 45 -18.51 7.92 -1.94
CA LEU A 45 -17.85 8.79 -0.95
C LEU A 45 -18.84 9.72 -0.27
N LEU A 46 -18.66 9.94 1.03
CA LEU A 46 -19.50 10.83 1.82
C LEU A 46 -19.24 12.32 1.48
N CYS A 47 -20.29 13.03 1.09
CA CYS A 47 -20.27 14.46 0.76
C CYS A 47 -20.82 15.35 1.87
N ALA A 48 -21.82 14.87 2.60
CA ALA A 48 -22.43 15.61 3.70
C ALA A 48 -23.19 14.68 4.63
N ILE A 49 -23.35 15.12 5.87
CA ILE A 49 -24.21 14.49 6.85
C ILE A 49 -25.02 15.53 7.61
N GLN A 50 -26.34 15.36 7.62
CA GLN A 50 -27.29 16.14 8.40
C GLN A 50 -27.83 15.28 9.53
N SER A 51 -28.15 15.91 10.65
CA SER A 51 -28.70 15.24 11.84
C SER A 51 -29.67 16.18 12.53
N ASN A 52 -30.70 15.60 13.15
CA ASN A 52 -31.64 16.33 14.00
C ASN A 52 -31.22 16.39 15.48
N ARG A 53 -30.13 15.74 15.91
CA ARG A 53 -29.63 15.84 17.30
C ARG A 53 -29.06 17.23 17.55
N THR A 54 -29.56 17.88 18.60
CA THR A 54 -29.16 19.23 19.00
C THR A 54 -27.71 19.28 19.49
N GLU A 55 -27.25 18.25 20.20
CA GLU A 55 -25.87 18.13 20.70
C GLU A 55 -24.83 18.14 19.56
N GLU A 56 -25.22 17.71 18.36
CA GLU A 56 -24.35 17.66 17.18
C GLU A 56 -24.39 18.97 16.35
N LEU A 57 -25.00 20.05 16.85
CA LEU A 57 -25.01 21.37 16.20
C LEU A 57 -23.63 22.03 16.26
N LEU A 58 -23.35 22.93 15.30
CA LEU A 58 -22.00 23.52 15.11
C LEU A 58 -21.54 24.24 16.38
N GLY A 59 -22.42 25.05 16.96
CA GLY A 59 -22.11 25.76 18.19
C GLY A 59 -21.78 24.86 19.38
N ASN A 60 -22.47 23.71 19.53
CA ASN A 60 -22.15 22.75 20.59
C ASN A 60 -20.79 22.08 20.38
N ILE A 61 -20.41 21.82 19.12
CA ILE A 61 -19.07 21.33 18.80
C ILE A 61 -18.01 22.39 19.12
N LEU A 62 -18.26 23.68 18.83
CA LEU A 62 -17.34 24.77 19.16
C LEU A 62 -17.18 24.96 20.68
N VAL A 63 -18.26 24.79 21.44
CA VAL A 63 -18.22 24.78 22.92
C VAL A 63 -17.40 23.60 23.44
N ALA A 64 -17.59 22.40 22.89
CA ALA A 64 -16.83 21.21 23.28
C ALA A 64 -15.33 21.30 22.93
N LEU A 65 -14.98 22.12 21.94
CA LEU A 65 -13.59 22.45 21.59
C LEU A 65 -13.03 23.63 22.40
N GLU A 66 -13.81 24.17 23.35
CA GLU A 66 -13.44 25.34 24.17
C GLU A 66 -13.11 26.59 23.34
N ILE A 67 -13.67 26.69 22.13
CA ILE A 67 -13.47 27.84 21.23
C ILE A 67 -14.41 28.99 21.58
N ILE A 68 -15.64 28.66 22.01
CA ILE A 68 -16.65 29.63 22.48
C ILE A 68 -17.27 29.13 23.79
N GLY A 69 -17.81 30.05 24.58
CA GLY A 69 -18.61 29.74 25.76
C GLY A 69 -20.04 29.30 25.43
N LYS A 70 -20.72 28.70 26.41
CA LYS A 70 -22.15 28.30 26.28
C LYS A 70 -23.05 29.50 26.01
N GLU A 71 -22.81 30.62 26.69
CA GLU A 71 -23.60 31.84 26.52
C GLU A 71 -23.42 32.45 25.11
N GLU A 72 -22.18 32.49 24.60
CA GLU A 72 -21.87 32.93 23.24
C GLU A 72 -22.52 32.05 22.17
N ASN A 73 -22.56 30.73 22.40
CA ASN A 73 -23.29 29.80 21.54
C ASN A 73 -24.80 30.10 21.52
N GLU A 74 -25.42 30.30 22.69
CA GLU A 74 -26.85 30.63 22.78
C GLU A 74 -27.18 31.95 22.07
N GLN A 75 -26.36 32.98 22.29
CA GLN A 75 -26.51 34.28 21.64
C GLN A 75 -26.38 34.17 20.11
N SER A 76 -25.33 33.52 19.62
CA SER A 76 -25.10 33.34 18.18
C SER A 76 -26.22 32.51 17.51
N LEU A 77 -26.75 31.50 18.20
CA LEU A 77 -27.86 30.68 17.70
C LEU A 77 -29.17 31.48 17.65
N ALA A 78 -29.46 32.28 18.68
CA ALA A 78 -30.63 33.15 18.72
C ALA A 78 -30.59 34.19 17.58
N GLN A 79 -29.42 34.81 17.37
CA GLN A 79 -29.22 35.77 16.28
C GLN A 79 -29.35 35.10 14.91
N ALA A 80 -28.74 33.93 14.69
CA ALA A 80 -28.86 33.18 13.45
C ALA A 80 -30.32 32.83 13.10
N ARG A 81 -31.15 32.50 14.10
CA ARG A 81 -32.60 32.26 13.91
C ARG A 81 -33.34 33.54 13.53
N ARG A 82 -33.03 34.67 14.20
CA ARG A 82 -33.67 35.97 13.93
C ARG A 82 -33.36 36.46 12.51
N GLU A 83 -32.11 36.31 12.08
CA GLU A 83 -31.63 36.78 10.78
C GLU A 83 -31.81 35.76 9.65
N ARG A 84 -32.24 34.53 9.97
CA ARG A 84 -32.34 33.40 9.01
C ARG A 84 -31.02 33.12 8.29
N SER A 85 -29.91 33.26 9.00
CA SER A 85 -28.54 33.03 8.50
C SER A 85 -27.94 31.74 9.09
N LYS A 86 -26.82 31.28 8.53
CA LYS A 86 -26.06 30.14 9.08
C LYS A 86 -25.33 30.60 10.33
N GLN A 87 -25.42 29.83 11.43
CA GLN A 87 -24.75 30.17 12.69
C GLN A 87 -23.25 30.44 12.53
N GLY A 88 -22.56 29.70 11.65
CA GLY A 88 -21.13 29.92 11.38
C GLY A 88 -20.81 31.31 10.79
N ILE A 89 -21.73 31.92 10.03
CA ILE A 89 -21.56 33.29 9.51
C ILE A 89 -21.70 34.29 10.66
N ILE A 90 -22.75 34.13 11.47
CA ILE A 90 -22.99 34.97 12.65
C ILE A 90 -21.80 34.93 13.62
N LEU A 91 -21.26 33.74 13.89
CA LEU A 91 -20.08 33.58 14.76
C LEU A 91 -18.85 34.31 14.23
N LEU A 92 -18.65 34.36 12.91
CA LEU A 92 -17.57 35.13 12.28
C LEU A 92 -17.82 36.63 12.38
N GLU A 93 -19.05 37.08 12.14
CA GLU A 93 -19.46 38.50 12.26
C GLU A 93 -19.35 39.02 13.68
N MET A 94 -19.68 38.19 14.68
CA MET A 94 -19.51 38.49 16.10
C MET A 94 -18.02 38.50 16.52
N GLY A 95 -17.09 38.07 15.65
CA GLY A 95 -15.67 38.00 15.94
C GLY A 95 -15.28 36.93 16.95
N LEU A 96 -16.18 35.99 17.24
CA LEU A 96 -15.98 34.93 18.24
C LEU A 96 -15.11 33.78 17.73
N VAL A 97 -15.06 33.60 16.40
CA VAL A 97 -14.33 32.50 15.77
C VAL A 97 -13.59 32.97 14.53
N GLN A 98 -12.55 32.22 14.16
CA GLN A 98 -11.80 32.38 12.93
C GLN A 98 -12.33 31.40 11.86
N PRO A 99 -12.19 31.70 10.55
CA PRO A 99 -12.60 30.79 9.47
C PRO A 99 -12.01 29.38 9.60
N LYS A 100 -10.74 29.27 10.04
CA LYS A 100 -10.08 27.98 10.27
C LYS A 100 -10.76 27.15 11.37
N GLN A 101 -11.20 27.81 12.45
CA GLN A 101 -11.89 27.16 13.56
C GLN A 101 -13.26 26.64 13.13
N ILE A 102 -13.99 27.40 12.29
CA ILE A 102 -15.23 26.92 11.67
C ILE A 102 -14.99 25.68 10.83
N THR A 103 -13.99 25.69 9.94
CA THR A 103 -13.67 24.52 9.11
C THR A 103 -13.32 23.30 9.95
N GLN A 104 -12.51 23.47 11.01
CA GLN A 104 -12.16 22.40 11.94
C GLN A 104 -13.39 21.85 12.67
N ALA A 105 -14.26 22.73 13.18
CA ALA A 105 -15.47 22.35 13.88
C ALA A 105 -16.49 21.64 12.97
N LEU A 106 -16.61 22.06 11.70
CA LEU A 106 -17.43 21.38 10.70
C LEU A 106 -16.90 19.98 10.38
N ARG A 107 -15.58 19.82 10.23
CA ARG A 107 -14.96 18.49 10.06
C ARG A 107 -15.25 17.60 11.27
N ARG A 108 -15.04 18.11 12.49
CA ARG A 108 -15.34 17.39 13.73
C ARG A 108 -16.81 17.02 13.83
N GLN A 109 -17.72 17.92 13.49
CA GLN A 109 -19.16 17.67 13.45
C GLN A 109 -19.51 16.52 12.50
N MET A 110 -18.96 16.54 11.28
CA MET A 110 -19.19 15.48 10.30
C MET A 110 -18.67 14.13 10.82
N GLU A 111 -17.46 14.09 11.38
CA GLU A 111 -16.88 12.88 11.97
C GLU A 111 -17.75 12.34 13.12
N THR A 112 -18.15 13.19 14.08
CA THR A 112 -19.03 12.79 15.19
C THR A 112 -20.35 12.20 14.68
N ARG A 113 -21.00 12.87 13.74
CA ARG A 113 -22.28 12.42 13.19
C ARG A 113 -22.17 11.08 12.48
N PHE A 114 -21.09 10.88 11.73
CA PHE A 114 -20.84 9.68 10.95
C PHE A 114 -20.44 8.50 11.84
N LEU A 115 -19.54 8.74 12.80
CA LEU A 115 -19.07 7.72 13.73
C LEU A 115 -20.18 7.20 14.65
N ASP A 116 -21.11 8.07 15.08
CA ASP A 116 -22.28 7.66 15.88
C ASP A 116 -23.15 6.61 15.16
N LEU A 117 -23.19 6.57 13.83
CA LEU A 117 -23.98 5.56 13.11
C LEU A 117 -23.44 4.13 13.26
N PHE A 118 -22.16 3.97 13.64
CA PHE A 118 -21.58 2.66 13.90
C PHE A 118 -22.05 2.04 15.23
N THR A 119 -22.68 2.83 16.11
CA THR A 119 -23.25 2.34 17.38
C THR A 119 -24.70 1.90 17.27
N TRP A 120 -25.37 2.17 16.13
CA TRP A 120 -26.79 1.87 15.96
C TRP A 120 -27.01 0.39 15.64
N GLU A 121 -27.69 -0.33 16.55
CA GLU A 121 -28.02 -1.75 16.38
C GLU A 121 -29.37 -1.99 15.67
N SER A 122 -30.24 -0.97 15.63
CA SER A 122 -31.54 -1.04 14.97
C SER A 122 -31.91 0.29 14.31
N GLY A 123 -32.96 0.30 13.51
CA GLY A 123 -33.46 1.48 12.83
C GLY A 123 -33.76 1.23 11.36
N THR A 124 -34.37 2.22 10.72
CA THR A 124 -34.81 2.13 9.32
C THR A 124 -33.88 2.92 8.42
N ILE A 125 -33.60 2.36 7.24
CA ILE A 125 -32.81 2.96 6.18
C ILE A 125 -33.74 3.20 5.00
N GLN A 126 -33.73 4.41 4.46
CA GLN A 126 -34.35 4.73 3.18
C GLN A 126 -33.26 5.21 2.22
N GLN A 127 -33.10 4.49 1.12
CA GLN A 127 -32.12 4.78 0.09
C GLN A 127 -32.80 5.45 -1.10
N VAL A 128 -32.31 6.64 -1.45
CA VAL A 128 -32.83 7.45 -2.56
C VAL A 128 -31.69 7.77 -3.52
N GLU A 129 -31.68 7.07 -4.65
CA GLU A 129 -30.74 7.36 -5.74
C GLU A 129 -30.93 8.77 -6.29
N LYS A 130 -29.82 9.47 -6.54
CA LYS A 130 -29.83 10.74 -7.26
C LYS A 130 -28.72 10.75 -8.31
N PRO A 131 -29.07 10.82 -9.61
CA PRO A 131 -28.10 10.73 -10.70
C PRO A 131 -27.11 11.91 -10.72
N SER A 132 -27.46 13.03 -10.11
CA SER A 132 -26.57 14.19 -9.99
C SER A 132 -26.48 14.67 -8.54
N ILE A 133 -25.28 14.57 -7.97
CA ILE A 133 -24.92 15.18 -6.69
C ILE A 133 -23.93 16.30 -6.97
N THR A 134 -24.32 17.54 -6.69
CA THR A 134 -23.50 18.73 -6.94
C THR A 134 -22.46 18.98 -5.86
N LYS A 135 -22.63 18.39 -4.68
CA LYS A 135 -21.71 18.57 -3.57
C LYS A 135 -20.55 17.58 -3.68
N GLU A 136 -19.33 18.07 -3.55
CA GLU A 136 -18.13 17.23 -3.56
C GLU A 136 -17.85 16.62 -2.17
N PRO A 137 -17.18 15.46 -2.11
CA PRO A 137 -16.63 14.90 -0.87
C PRO A 137 -15.69 15.88 -0.16
N GLU A 138 -15.93 16.11 1.13
CA GLU A 138 -15.06 16.97 1.96
C GLU A 138 -13.77 16.24 2.39
N LEU A 139 -13.82 14.91 2.48
CA LEU A 139 -12.67 14.05 2.81
C LEU A 139 -12.04 13.44 1.56
N SER A 140 -10.72 13.25 1.61
CA SER A 140 -10.04 12.38 0.66
C SER A 140 -10.53 10.94 0.79
N ARG A 141 -10.39 10.13 -0.27
CA ARG A 141 -10.72 8.69 -0.21
C ARG A 141 -9.96 7.98 0.93
N HIS A 142 -8.69 8.33 1.12
CA HIS A 142 -7.85 7.79 2.18
C HIS A 142 -8.43 8.12 3.57
N ASP A 143 -8.73 9.40 3.84
CA ASP A 143 -9.26 9.86 5.13
C ASP A 143 -10.64 9.26 5.41
N TYR A 144 -11.48 9.11 4.37
CA TYR A 144 -12.79 8.49 4.50
C TYR A 144 -12.68 7.02 4.90
N PHE A 145 -11.76 6.28 4.28
CA PHE A 145 -11.54 4.86 4.58
C PHE A 145 -10.97 4.69 5.99
N GLN A 146 -10.07 5.58 6.42
CA GLN A 146 -9.58 5.61 7.80
C GLN A 146 -10.71 5.87 8.80
N LEU A 147 -11.64 6.78 8.48
CA LEU A 147 -12.79 7.06 9.34
C LEU A 147 -13.73 5.85 9.48
N ILE A 148 -13.95 5.09 8.39
CA ILE A 148 -14.73 3.84 8.41
C ILE A 148 -14.05 2.81 9.31
N ARG A 149 -12.76 2.56 9.10
CA ARG A 149 -12.00 1.59 9.91
C ARG A 149 -12.02 1.97 11.38
N LYS A 150 -11.84 3.25 11.70
CA LYS A 150 -11.96 3.77 13.06
C LYS A 150 -13.33 3.50 13.67
N GLY A 151 -14.42 3.77 12.93
CA GLY A 151 -15.78 3.47 13.39
C GLY A 151 -15.97 2.00 13.73
N ILE A 152 -15.44 1.11 12.90
CA ILE A 152 -15.53 -0.35 13.12
C ILE A 152 -14.69 -0.80 14.32
N MET A 153 -13.46 -0.31 14.44
CA MET A 153 -12.54 -0.68 15.52
C MET A 153 -13.01 -0.17 16.88
N ASP A 154 -13.50 1.07 16.95
CA ASP A 154 -13.75 1.74 18.22
C ASP A 154 -15.20 1.61 18.70
N LEU A 155 -16.17 1.54 17.78
CA LEU A 155 -17.58 1.83 18.11
C LEU A 155 -18.57 0.71 17.81
N VAL A 156 -18.27 -0.22 16.90
CA VAL A 156 -19.22 -1.28 16.55
C VAL A 156 -19.37 -2.29 17.71
N PRO A 157 -20.61 -2.53 18.20
CA PRO A 157 -20.91 -3.60 19.14
C PRO A 157 -20.38 -4.95 18.66
N PHE A 158 -19.74 -5.73 19.54
CA PHE A 158 -19.12 -6.98 19.13
C PHE A 158 -20.12 -8.03 18.64
N SER A 159 -21.37 -7.99 19.13
CA SER A 159 -22.50 -8.77 18.60
C SER A 159 -22.67 -8.56 17.09
N LEU A 160 -22.73 -7.30 16.64
CA LEU A 160 -22.85 -6.97 15.23
C LEU A 160 -21.63 -7.39 14.41
N VAL A 161 -20.42 -7.40 15.00
CA VAL A 161 -19.22 -7.91 14.33
C VAL A 161 -19.35 -9.41 14.07
N ILE A 162 -19.79 -10.17 15.08
CA ILE A 162 -20.05 -11.60 14.95
C ILE A 162 -21.11 -11.84 13.87
N ASP A 163 -22.25 -11.15 13.94
CA ASP A 163 -23.34 -11.32 12.99
C ASP A 163 -22.90 -11.01 11.55
N SER A 164 -22.14 -9.92 11.36
CA SER A 164 -21.62 -9.50 10.05
C SER A 164 -20.63 -10.48 9.42
N LEU A 165 -19.89 -11.24 10.25
CA LEU A 165 -18.86 -12.17 9.80
C LEU A 165 -19.31 -13.64 9.82
N SER A 166 -20.39 -13.97 10.53
CA SER A 166 -20.88 -15.33 10.76
C SER A 166 -21.13 -16.12 9.47
N SER A 167 -21.66 -15.46 8.43
CA SER A 167 -21.90 -16.07 7.11
C SER A 167 -20.62 -16.55 6.41
N PHE A 168 -19.46 -16.09 6.86
CA PHE A 168 -18.14 -16.45 6.34
C PHE A 168 -17.35 -17.35 7.29
N ALA A 169 -17.96 -17.90 8.34
CA ALA A 169 -17.28 -18.63 9.43
C ALA A 169 -16.23 -19.66 8.97
N GLU A 170 -16.54 -20.47 7.96
CA GLU A 170 -15.66 -21.52 7.42
C GLU A 170 -14.62 -21.00 6.41
N SER A 171 -14.75 -19.75 5.97
CA SER A 171 -13.86 -19.14 4.99
C SER A 171 -12.60 -18.62 5.66
N ARG A 172 -11.51 -18.60 4.91
CA ARG A 172 -10.32 -17.84 5.28
C ARG A 172 -10.33 -16.51 4.55
N PRO A 173 -9.99 -15.40 5.22
CA PRO A 173 -9.97 -14.11 4.55
C PRO A 173 -8.84 -14.06 3.51
N ASN A 174 -9.19 -13.57 2.33
CA ASN A 174 -8.27 -13.26 1.25
C ASN A 174 -7.95 -11.77 1.29
N ILE A 175 -6.71 -11.42 1.64
CA ILE A 175 -6.26 -10.03 1.68
C ILE A 175 -5.82 -9.60 0.28
N LEU A 176 -6.49 -8.59 -0.26
CA LEU A 176 -6.34 -8.11 -1.63
C LEU A 176 -5.30 -7.00 -1.76
N ALA A 177 -4.81 -6.45 -0.66
CA ALA A 177 -3.75 -5.45 -0.67
C ALA A 177 -2.40 -6.04 -0.27
N GLU A 178 -1.31 -5.53 -0.85
CA GLU A 178 0.06 -5.91 -0.48
C GLU A 178 0.41 -5.51 0.96
N GLN A 179 -0.22 -4.44 1.47
CA GLN A 179 0.01 -3.92 2.81
C GLN A 179 -1.32 -3.63 3.50
N ILE A 180 -1.43 -4.08 4.75
CA ILE A 180 -2.57 -3.78 5.61
C ILE A 180 -2.44 -2.34 6.11
N PRO A 181 -3.55 -1.56 6.13
CA PRO A 181 -3.55 -0.21 6.68
C PRO A 181 -3.00 -0.16 8.12
N ALA A 182 -1.98 0.67 8.34
CA ALA A 182 -1.25 0.76 9.62
C ALA A 182 -2.12 1.27 10.78
N ASP A 183 -3.23 1.96 10.49
CA ASP A 183 -4.18 2.47 11.48
C ASP A 183 -4.97 1.38 12.21
N LEU A 184 -4.94 0.13 11.75
CA LEU A 184 -5.60 -0.98 12.45
C LEU A 184 -4.77 -1.56 13.61
N GLY A 185 -3.46 -1.31 13.64
CA GLY A 185 -2.60 -1.74 14.75
C GLY A 185 -2.51 -3.25 14.99
N ILE A 186 -2.92 -4.09 14.03
CA ILE A 186 -2.92 -5.55 14.14
C ILE A 186 -1.75 -6.21 13.41
N ASP A 187 -1.28 -7.34 13.95
CA ASP A 187 -0.31 -8.19 13.28
C ASP A 187 -0.96 -8.95 12.13
N THR A 188 -0.44 -8.71 10.94
CA THR A 188 -0.95 -9.24 9.68
C THR A 188 -0.88 -10.76 9.61
N GLU A 189 0.10 -11.42 10.25
CA GLU A 189 0.28 -12.87 10.14
C GLU A 189 -0.95 -13.64 10.64
N SER A 190 -1.56 -13.16 11.73
CA SER A 190 -2.74 -13.79 12.33
C SER A 190 -3.92 -13.89 11.37
N LEU A 191 -4.16 -12.88 10.53
CA LEU A 191 -5.32 -12.87 9.63
C LEU A 191 -5.24 -13.95 8.55
N TYR A 192 -4.05 -14.36 8.12
CA TYR A 192 -3.88 -15.32 7.03
C TYR A 192 -4.00 -16.78 7.48
N GLU A 193 -3.66 -17.06 8.74
CA GLU A 193 -3.53 -18.43 9.24
C GLU A 193 -4.88 -19.04 9.62
N TYR A 194 -5.79 -18.21 10.13
CA TYR A 194 -7.05 -18.62 10.74
C TYR A 194 -8.25 -18.42 9.81
N THR A 195 -9.27 -19.26 10.01
CA THR A 195 -10.63 -19.06 9.47
C THR A 195 -11.33 -17.92 10.19
N VAL A 196 -12.43 -17.41 9.61
CA VAL A 196 -13.23 -16.35 10.25
C VAL A 196 -13.73 -16.78 11.63
N SER A 197 -14.20 -18.04 11.78
CA SER A 197 -14.65 -18.55 13.08
C SER A 197 -13.52 -18.61 14.12
N GLU A 198 -12.33 -19.04 13.73
CA GLU A 198 -11.14 -19.03 14.61
C GLU A 198 -10.74 -17.59 14.99
N LEU A 199 -10.76 -16.64 14.03
CA LEU A 199 -10.47 -15.22 14.31
C LEU A 199 -11.46 -14.60 15.29
N LEU A 200 -12.75 -14.94 15.19
CA LEU A 200 -13.79 -14.51 16.13
C LEU A 200 -13.54 -15.04 17.55
N LEU A 201 -12.87 -16.19 17.70
CA LEU A 201 -12.52 -16.79 18.99
C LEU A 201 -11.23 -16.22 19.60
N LEU A 202 -10.31 -15.66 18.79
CA LEU A 202 -9.04 -15.11 19.28
C LEU A 202 -9.20 -13.80 20.05
N GLY A 203 -10.22 -12.99 19.73
CA GLY A 203 -10.50 -11.74 20.42
C GLY A 203 -11.32 -10.75 19.59
N GLN A 204 -11.67 -9.62 20.20
CA GLN A 204 -12.48 -8.59 19.53
C GLN A 204 -11.70 -7.83 18.46
N ASP A 205 -10.42 -7.50 18.73
CA ASP A 205 -9.62 -6.65 17.83
C ASP A 205 -9.34 -7.32 16.47
N PRO A 206 -8.92 -8.60 16.37
CA PRO A 206 -8.74 -9.26 15.08
C PRO A 206 -10.03 -9.33 14.26
N ALA A 207 -11.16 -9.61 14.91
CA ALA A 207 -12.46 -9.68 14.26
C ALA A 207 -12.93 -8.31 13.75
N ARG A 208 -12.78 -7.26 14.57
CA ARG A 208 -13.09 -5.88 14.15
C ARG A 208 -12.20 -5.44 13.00
N ALA A 209 -10.90 -5.74 13.06
CA ALA A 209 -9.97 -5.41 12.00
C ALA A 209 -10.31 -6.16 10.71
N LEU A 210 -10.69 -7.43 10.80
CA LEU A 210 -11.15 -8.20 9.64
C LEU A 210 -12.39 -7.57 9.00
N LEU A 211 -13.40 -7.22 9.80
CA LEU A 211 -14.59 -6.51 9.31
C LEU A 211 -14.22 -5.17 8.68
N ALA A 212 -13.30 -4.43 9.29
CA ALA A 212 -12.83 -3.13 8.78
C ALA A 212 -12.12 -3.26 7.42
N LEU A 213 -11.30 -4.30 7.24
CA LEU A 213 -10.66 -4.61 5.96
C LEU A 213 -11.67 -5.04 4.91
N TYR A 214 -12.65 -5.85 5.29
CA TYR A 214 -13.72 -6.28 4.39
C TYR A 214 -14.57 -5.10 3.92
N CYS A 215 -15.01 -4.23 4.83
CA CYS A 215 -15.83 -3.07 4.50
C CYS A 215 -15.09 -1.98 3.71
N THR A 216 -13.76 -1.97 3.74
CA THR A 216 -12.94 -1.04 2.93
C THR A 216 -12.35 -1.67 1.68
N GLY A 217 -12.76 -2.90 1.34
CA GLY A 217 -12.36 -3.59 0.11
C GLY A 217 -10.92 -4.11 0.12
N VAL A 218 -10.29 -4.20 1.29
CA VAL A 218 -8.94 -4.74 1.48
C VAL A 218 -8.96 -6.25 1.71
N ALA A 219 -10.06 -6.79 2.25
CA ALA A 219 -10.26 -8.22 2.41
C ALA A 219 -11.50 -8.71 1.65
N SER A 220 -11.49 -9.97 1.25
CA SER A 220 -12.61 -10.69 0.65
C SER A 220 -12.72 -12.08 1.25
N PHE A 221 -13.93 -12.65 1.25
CA PHE A 221 -14.19 -14.03 1.65
C PHE A 221 -14.44 -14.95 0.45
N GLN A 222 -14.33 -14.42 -0.78
CA GLN A 222 -14.43 -15.24 -1.98
C GLN A 222 -13.17 -16.11 -2.13
N GLU A 223 -13.36 -17.38 -2.53
CA GLU A 223 -12.24 -18.28 -2.79
C GLU A 223 -11.35 -17.72 -3.91
N SER A 224 -10.04 -17.60 -3.64
CA SER A 224 -9.07 -17.23 -4.67
C SER A 224 -9.05 -18.29 -5.77
N LYS A 225 -8.91 -17.84 -7.02
CA LYS A 225 -8.68 -18.73 -8.18
C LYS A 225 -7.40 -19.56 -8.02
N HIS A 226 -6.49 -19.14 -7.15
CA HIS A 226 -5.23 -19.80 -6.82
C HIS A 226 -5.27 -20.58 -5.50
N LYS A 227 -6.45 -20.91 -4.97
CA LYS A 227 -6.64 -21.64 -3.69
C LYS A 227 -5.70 -22.84 -3.53
N ASN A 228 -5.68 -23.76 -4.50
CA ASN A 228 -4.83 -24.95 -4.44
C ASN A 228 -3.33 -24.62 -4.36
N LEU A 229 -2.90 -23.55 -5.04
CA LEU A 229 -1.51 -23.08 -4.97
C LEU A 229 -1.22 -22.46 -3.61
N ILE A 230 -2.12 -21.62 -3.10
CA ILE A 230 -2.02 -20.99 -1.77
C ILE A 230 -1.92 -22.08 -0.68
N ASP A 231 -2.79 -23.08 -0.71
CA ASP A 231 -2.79 -24.18 0.25
C ASP A 231 -1.50 -25.00 0.17
N GLY A 232 -1.00 -25.25 -1.05
CA GLY A 232 0.29 -25.90 -1.27
C GLY A 232 1.46 -25.11 -0.69
N LEU A 233 1.51 -23.80 -0.93
CA LEU A 233 2.55 -22.91 -0.40
C LEU A 233 2.48 -22.81 1.13
N ARG A 234 1.28 -22.73 1.72
CA ARG A 234 1.09 -22.74 3.18
C ARG A 234 1.59 -24.03 3.82
N SER A 235 1.20 -25.18 3.26
CA SER A 235 1.66 -26.48 3.73
C SER A 235 3.19 -26.57 3.64
N LYS A 236 3.78 -26.08 2.54
CA LYS A 236 5.24 -26.06 2.37
C LYS A 236 5.91 -25.15 3.40
N LEU A 237 5.42 -23.94 3.61
CA LEU A 237 5.95 -23.01 4.60
C LEU A 237 5.91 -23.60 6.02
N LYS A 238 4.78 -24.22 6.40
CA LYS A 238 4.64 -24.90 7.69
C LYS A 238 5.62 -26.05 7.84
N GLN A 239 5.82 -26.84 6.78
CA GLN A 239 6.81 -27.91 6.76
C GLN A 239 8.23 -27.35 6.95
N LEU A 240 8.61 -26.30 6.22
CA LEU A 240 9.95 -25.70 6.30
C LEU A 240 10.22 -25.08 7.68
N LYS A 241 9.24 -24.38 8.27
CA LYS A 241 9.36 -23.82 9.63
C LYS A 241 9.59 -24.90 10.70
N GLY A 242 9.07 -26.12 10.47
CA GLY A 242 9.19 -27.25 11.40
C GLY A 242 10.36 -28.22 11.14
N GLN A 243 11.09 -28.06 10.03
CA GLN A 243 12.21 -28.91 9.67
C GLN A 243 13.54 -28.39 10.22
N ASP A 244 14.49 -29.31 10.46
CA ASP A 244 15.85 -28.94 10.81
C ASP A 244 16.49 -28.17 9.63
N PRO A 245 17.27 -27.10 9.87
CA PRO A 245 17.89 -26.31 8.81
C PRO A 245 18.71 -27.10 7.78
N PHE A 246 19.33 -28.22 8.17
CA PHE A 246 20.06 -29.10 7.25
C PHE A 246 19.10 -29.88 6.34
N ASP A 247 17.99 -30.36 6.90
CA ASP A 247 16.94 -31.08 6.16
C ASP A 247 16.20 -30.14 5.20
N THR A 248 15.92 -28.90 5.63
CA THR A 248 15.32 -27.84 4.80
C THR A 248 16.12 -27.59 3.53
N LEU A 249 17.46 -27.65 3.62
CA LEU A 249 18.35 -27.47 2.47
C LEU A 249 18.66 -28.78 1.73
N GLY A 250 18.23 -29.92 2.27
CA GLY A 250 18.52 -31.25 1.75
C GLY A 250 20.01 -31.58 1.76
N VAL A 251 20.72 -31.21 2.83
CA VAL A 251 22.17 -31.38 2.98
C VAL A 251 22.52 -32.17 4.24
N ASP A 252 23.62 -32.92 4.21
CA ASP A 252 24.14 -33.65 5.37
C ASP A 252 24.87 -32.70 6.34
N ARG A 253 24.97 -33.07 7.62
CA ARG A 253 25.70 -32.32 8.64
C ARG A 253 27.21 -32.18 8.37
N LYS A 254 27.77 -33.00 7.48
CA LYS A 254 29.16 -32.96 7.00
C LYS A 254 29.33 -32.27 5.64
N ILE A 255 28.31 -31.55 5.15
CA ILE A 255 28.36 -30.84 3.87
C ILE A 255 29.52 -29.84 3.84
N SER A 256 30.23 -29.76 2.71
CA SER A 256 31.21 -28.70 2.48
C SER A 256 30.52 -27.37 2.15
N GLU A 257 31.19 -26.25 2.42
CA GLU A 257 30.66 -24.91 2.15
C GLU A 257 30.23 -24.73 0.68
N GLY A 258 31.05 -25.18 -0.27
CA GLY A 258 30.70 -25.17 -1.70
C GLY A 258 29.54 -26.12 -2.05
N GLY A 259 29.37 -27.22 -1.31
CA GLY A 259 28.22 -28.12 -1.44
C GLY A 259 26.93 -27.46 -0.94
N LEU A 260 27.00 -26.80 0.22
CA LEU A 260 25.90 -26.05 0.82
C LEU A 260 25.42 -24.92 -0.10
N LYS A 261 26.36 -24.15 -0.66
CA LYS A 261 26.05 -23.06 -1.59
C LYS A 261 25.29 -23.54 -2.84
N ARG A 262 25.72 -24.68 -3.43
CA ARG A 262 25.02 -25.27 -4.58
C ARG A 262 23.62 -25.76 -4.22
N ALA A 263 23.45 -26.37 -3.04
CA ALA A 263 22.15 -26.82 -2.56
C ALA A 263 21.19 -25.65 -2.33
N TYR A 264 21.69 -24.55 -1.74
CA TYR A 264 20.94 -23.32 -1.53
C TYR A 264 20.50 -22.68 -2.86
N ILE A 265 21.42 -22.50 -3.82
CA ILE A 265 21.08 -21.92 -5.14
C ILE A 265 19.99 -22.73 -5.85
N ARG A 266 20.08 -24.07 -5.77
CA ARG A 266 19.06 -24.96 -6.36
C ARG A 266 17.69 -24.70 -5.74
N ILE A 267 17.58 -24.75 -4.42
CA ILE A 267 16.32 -24.54 -3.70
C ILE A 267 15.77 -23.13 -3.92
N VAL A 268 16.62 -22.10 -3.94
CA VAL A 268 16.20 -20.73 -4.24
C VAL A 268 15.66 -20.62 -5.66
N LYS A 269 16.31 -21.23 -6.67
CA LYS A 269 15.79 -21.22 -8.05
C LYS A 269 14.44 -21.91 -8.18
N GLU A 270 14.22 -22.98 -7.42
CA GLU A 270 12.96 -23.73 -7.43
C GLU A 270 11.83 -22.99 -6.70
N HIS A 271 12.15 -22.23 -5.65
CA HIS A 271 11.17 -21.56 -4.79
C HIS A 271 11.25 -20.02 -4.83
N HIS A 272 11.89 -19.45 -5.84
CA HIS A 272 12.03 -18.00 -5.95
C HIS A 272 10.66 -17.33 -6.09
N PRO A 273 10.40 -16.17 -5.45
CA PRO A 273 9.12 -15.45 -5.56
C PRO A 273 8.70 -15.16 -7.01
N ASP A 274 9.65 -14.85 -7.90
CA ASP A 274 9.37 -14.60 -9.33
C ASP A 274 8.78 -15.81 -10.07
N THR A 275 8.98 -17.02 -9.58
CA THR A 275 8.37 -18.23 -10.15
C THR A 275 6.85 -18.16 -10.09
N TYR A 276 6.30 -17.43 -9.13
CA TYR A 276 4.86 -17.27 -8.91
C TYR A 276 4.32 -15.92 -9.40
N ALA A 277 5.12 -15.12 -10.12
CA ALA A 277 4.72 -13.79 -10.60
C ALA A 277 3.49 -13.82 -11.52
N TYR A 278 3.19 -14.97 -12.16
CA TYR A 278 2.02 -15.16 -13.01
C TYR A 278 0.69 -15.23 -12.25
N ALA A 279 0.70 -15.52 -10.94
CA ALA A 279 -0.51 -15.76 -10.15
C ALA A 279 -1.24 -14.48 -9.76
N ASP A 280 -0.62 -13.30 -9.92
CA ASP A 280 -1.15 -11.96 -9.61
C ASP A 280 -2.07 -11.89 -8.37
N ASP A 281 -1.67 -12.60 -7.31
CA ASP A 281 -2.41 -12.74 -6.06
C ASP A 281 -1.49 -12.31 -4.91
N PRO A 282 -1.88 -11.33 -4.08
CA PRO A 282 -1.05 -10.84 -2.98
C PRO A 282 -0.65 -11.91 -1.98
N GLU A 283 -1.53 -12.88 -1.69
CA GLU A 283 -1.24 -13.95 -0.73
C GLU A 283 -0.24 -14.94 -1.30
N VAL A 284 -0.31 -15.24 -2.61
CA VAL A 284 0.72 -16.06 -3.29
C VAL A 284 2.08 -15.37 -3.21
N LYS A 285 2.15 -14.06 -3.49
CA LYS A 285 3.40 -13.28 -3.40
C LYS A 285 3.96 -13.29 -1.98
N ARG A 286 3.10 -13.06 -0.98
CA ARG A 286 3.47 -13.07 0.45
C ARG A 286 4.04 -14.43 0.86
N LEU A 287 3.32 -15.51 0.61
CA LEU A 287 3.77 -16.88 0.95
C LEU A 287 5.06 -17.27 0.25
N ALA A 288 5.24 -16.89 -1.02
CA ALA A 288 6.47 -17.16 -1.74
C ALA A 288 7.68 -16.41 -1.13
N ASN A 289 7.47 -15.15 -0.72
CA ASN A 289 8.48 -14.38 0.01
C ASN A 289 8.80 -15.00 1.37
N ASP A 290 7.80 -15.45 2.14
CA ASP A 290 8.01 -16.08 3.44
C ASP A 290 8.80 -17.39 3.31
N ILE A 291 8.48 -18.23 2.31
CA ILE A 291 9.24 -19.45 2.01
C ILE A 291 10.69 -19.11 1.68
N PHE A 292 10.91 -18.09 0.86
CA PHE A 292 12.26 -17.64 0.52
C PHE A 292 13.04 -17.18 1.76
N MET A 293 12.41 -16.39 2.64
CA MET A 293 13.04 -15.94 3.90
C MET A 293 13.35 -17.13 4.82
N GLU A 294 12.48 -18.13 4.88
CA GLU A 294 12.69 -19.33 5.69
C GLU A 294 13.86 -20.18 5.17
N ILE A 295 13.97 -20.35 3.84
CA ILE A 295 15.12 -20.99 3.20
C ILE A 295 16.42 -20.22 3.51
N GLN A 296 16.36 -18.89 3.46
CA GLN A 296 17.51 -18.04 3.78
C GLN A 296 17.92 -18.16 5.26
N ARG A 297 16.93 -18.23 6.18
CA ARG A 297 17.15 -18.47 7.61
C ARG A 297 17.84 -19.83 7.83
N ALA A 298 17.39 -20.87 7.14
CA ALA A 298 17.99 -22.20 7.22
C ALA A 298 19.45 -22.18 6.75
N TYR A 299 19.75 -21.57 5.59
CA TYR A 299 21.11 -21.42 5.07
C TYR A 299 22.04 -20.74 6.08
N ASN A 300 21.62 -19.58 6.62
CA ASN A 300 22.42 -18.84 7.59
C ASN A 300 22.66 -19.64 8.88
N THR A 301 21.68 -20.43 9.32
CA THR A 301 21.82 -21.30 10.50
C THR A 301 22.81 -22.43 10.25
N VAL A 302 22.75 -23.08 9.08
CA VAL A 302 23.69 -24.17 8.72
C VAL A 302 25.12 -23.65 8.59
N VAL A 303 25.34 -22.50 7.94
CA VAL A 303 26.67 -21.86 7.88
C VAL A 303 27.25 -21.67 9.29
N LYS A 304 26.48 -21.05 10.20
CA LYS A 304 26.90 -20.86 11.61
C LYS A 304 27.21 -22.17 12.34
N THR A 305 26.46 -23.23 12.03
CA THR A 305 26.62 -24.53 12.70
C THR A 305 27.87 -25.27 12.22
N ILE A 306 28.22 -25.13 10.93
CA ILE A 306 29.42 -25.72 10.33
C ILE A 306 30.70 -25.00 10.81
N GLU A 307 30.63 -23.68 11.02
CA GLU A 307 31.80 -22.86 11.42
C GLU A 307 32.16 -22.96 12.92
N GLY A 308 31.30 -23.54 13.77
CA GLY A 308 31.67 -24.00 15.11
C GLY A 308 32.20 -22.96 16.12
N LYS A 309 31.99 -21.64 15.93
CA LYS A 309 32.41 -20.59 16.89
C LYS A 309 31.46 -19.38 16.92
N GLN A 310 31.32 -18.79 18.12
CA GLN A 310 30.85 -17.41 18.30
C GLN A 310 31.76 -16.46 17.51
N ALA A 311 31.15 -15.41 16.95
CA ALA A 311 31.72 -14.45 16.03
C ALA A 311 33.15 -14.03 16.38
N ASP A 312 34.09 -14.35 15.48
CA ASP A 312 35.23 -13.51 15.17
C ASP A 312 35.37 -13.53 13.65
N GLU A 313 35.06 -12.38 13.06
CA GLU A 313 35.09 -11.99 11.63
C GLU A 313 34.38 -12.93 10.62
N PRO A 314 33.44 -12.41 9.81
CA PRO A 314 32.79 -13.22 8.79
C PRO A 314 33.84 -13.63 7.77
N SER A 315 34.25 -14.91 7.78
CA SER A 315 34.76 -15.57 6.59
C SER A 315 33.74 -15.31 5.50
N GLY A 316 34.16 -14.49 4.54
CA GLY A 316 33.27 -13.74 3.67
C GLY A 316 32.20 -14.62 3.06
N ILE A 317 30.96 -14.15 3.12
CA ILE A 317 29.97 -14.49 2.10
C ILE A 317 30.72 -14.37 0.78
N ASP A 318 30.81 -15.46 0.01
CA ASP A 318 31.42 -15.44 -1.33
C ASP A 318 30.99 -14.14 -2.02
N GLU A 319 31.95 -13.27 -2.33
CA GLU A 319 31.69 -11.91 -2.85
C GLU A 319 30.72 -11.96 -4.05
N THR A 320 30.71 -13.09 -4.75
CA THR A 320 29.73 -13.43 -5.80
C THR A 320 28.30 -13.48 -5.32
N LEU A 321 28.03 -14.22 -4.24
CA LEU A 321 26.69 -14.37 -3.67
C LEU A 321 26.24 -13.08 -2.98
N GLN A 322 27.15 -12.39 -2.30
CA GLN A 322 26.83 -11.11 -1.67
C GLN A 322 26.45 -10.05 -2.72
N ALA A 323 27.19 -9.99 -3.83
CA ALA A 323 26.89 -9.08 -4.93
C ALA A 323 25.55 -9.41 -5.61
N GLU A 324 25.22 -10.69 -5.83
CA GLU A 324 23.93 -11.09 -6.42
C GLU A 324 22.73 -10.76 -5.53
N LEU A 325 22.83 -11.02 -4.22
CA LEU A 325 21.78 -10.68 -3.26
C LEU A 325 21.55 -9.16 -3.16
N LEU A 326 22.64 -8.39 -3.13
CA LEU A 326 22.57 -6.93 -3.13
C LEU A 326 21.99 -6.39 -4.43
N TYR A 327 22.33 -7.02 -5.56
CA TYR A 327 21.77 -6.65 -6.85
C TYR A 327 20.26 -6.87 -6.90
N GLY A 328 19.76 -8.01 -6.42
CA GLY A 328 18.32 -8.27 -6.33
C GLY A 328 17.58 -7.20 -5.52
N LYS A 329 18.09 -6.87 -4.32
CA LYS A 329 17.52 -5.81 -3.48
C LYS A 329 17.59 -4.42 -4.13
N ALA A 330 18.70 -4.11 -4.80
CA ALA A 330 18.83 -2.87 -5.55
C ALA A 330 17.77 -2.73 -6.65
N MET A 331 17.50 -3.81 -7.39
CA MET A 331 16.48 -3.80 -8.44
C MET A 331 15.08 -3.58 -7.87
N GLU A 332 14.78 -4.12 -6.69
CA GLU A 332 13.51 -3.87 -6.00
C GLU A 332 13.37 -2.39 -5.59
N HIS A 333 14.42 -1.80 -5.01
CA HIS A 333 14.45 -0.37 -4.71
C HIS A 333 14.34 0.52 -5.96
N LEU A 334 14.82 0.06 -7.13
CA LEU A 334 14.60 0.78 -8.38
C LEU A 334 13.13 0.75 -8.82
N LYS A 335 12.42 -0.37 -8.63
CA LYS A 335 10.98 -0.48 -8.94
C LYS A 335 10.15 0.46 -8.06
N THR A 336 10.48 0.52 -6.77
CA THR A 336 9.79 1.39 -5.80
C THR A 336 10.27 2.85 -5.85
N LYS A 337 11.15 3.21 -6.81
CA LYS A 337 11.71 4.55 -7.02
C LYS A 337 12.55 5.08 -5.84
N GLU A 338 13.00 4.21 -4.95
CA GLU A 338 13.93 4.52 -3.87
C GLU A 338 15.38 4.56 -4.39
N TYR A 339 15.65 5.48 -5.32
CA TYR A 339 16.90 5.48 -6.11
C TYR A 339 18.18 5.57 -5.28
N GLN A 340 18.14 6.23 -4.12
CA GLN A 340 19.32 6.35 -3.25
C GLN A 340 19.72 4.99 -2.67
N LYS A 341 18.75 4.25 -2.10
CA LYS A 341 18.99 2.91 -1.55
C LYS A 341 19.49 1.94 -2.62
N ALA A 342 18.88 1.99 -3.81
CA ALA A 342 19.33 1.22 -4.96
C ALA A 342 20.79 1.54 -5.35
N LEU A 343 21.15 2.83 -5.39
CA LEU A 343 22.50 3.27 -5.73
C LEU A 343 23.56 2.80 -4.72
N ASP A 344 23.24 2.88 -3.44
CA ASP A 344 24.18 2.46 -2.38
C ASP A 344 24.48 0.96 -2.48
N MET A 345 23.47 0.15 -2.79
CA MET A 345 23.63 -1.29 -3.02
C MET A 345 24.34 -1.59 -4.34
N LEU A 346 23.98 -0.93 -5.45
CA LEU A 346 24.63 -1.14 -6.76
C LEU A 346 26.10 -0.72 -6.74
N ARG A 347 26.46 0.33 -6.01
CA ARG A 347 27.86 0.73 -5.80
C ARG A 347 28.67 -0.40 -5.17
N LEU A 348 28.11 -1.06 -4.17
CA LEU A 348 28.74 -2.21 -3.53
C LEU A 348 28.84 -3.39 -4.50
N CYS A 349 27.82 -3.65 -5.32
CA CYS A 349 27.87 -4.68 -6.36
C CYS A 349 29.02 -4.44 -7.35
N VAL A 350 29.17 -3.23 -7.87
CA VAL A 350 30.26 -2.85 -8.79
C VAL A 350 31.63 -2.94 -8.11
N LYS A 351 31.72 -2.65 -6.81
CA LYS A 351 32.96 -2.77 -6.05
C LYS A 351 33.36 -4.24 -5.84
N MET A 352 32.40 -5.09 -5.50
CA MET A 352 32.63 -6.53 -5.30
C MET A 352 32.96 -7.25 -6.60
N ARG A 353 32.26 -6.90 -7.69
CA ARG A 353 32.43 -7.56 -9.00
C ARG A 353 32.59 -6.52 -10.12
N PRO A 354 33.77 -5.91 -10.24
CA PRO A 354 34.03 -4.87 -11.24
C PRO A 354 34.02 -5.38 -12.68
N GLU A 355 34.10 -6.71 -12.88
CA GLU A 355 34.03 -7.42 -14.16
C GLU A 355 32.60 -7.70 -14.63
N GLU A 356 31.60 -7.59 -13.75
CA GLU A 356 30.20 -7.83 -14.10
C GLU A 356 29.59 -6.60 -14.78
N ARG A 357 29.45 -6.67 -16.10
CA ARG A 357 28.92 -5.59 -16.94
C ARG A 357 27.55 -5.12 -16.47
N LEU A 358 26.68 -6.05 -16.09
CA LEU A 358 25.30 -5.74 -15.71
C LEU A 358 25.22 -4.83 -14.49
N PHE A 359 26.10 -5.00 -13.49
CA PHE A 359 26.12 -4.15 -12.31
C PHE A 359 26.48 -2.71 -12.64
N MET A 360 27.45 -2.52 -13.54
CA MET A 360 27.86 -1.20 -14.00
C MET A 360 26.75 -0.50 -14.79
N GLU A 361 26.07 -1.24 -15.68
CA GLU A 361 24.92 -0.73 -16.44
C GLU A 361 23.76 -0.30 -15.52
N SER A 362 23.40 -1.15 -14.55
CA SER A 362 22.35 -0.84 -13.58
C SER A 362 22.72 0.34 -12.67
N TYR A 363 23.98 0.44 -12.25
CA TYR A 363 24.46 1.58 -11.45
C TYR A 363 24.35 2.90 -12.22
N ALA A 364 24.84 2.94 -13.47
CA ALA A 364 24.73 4.12 -14.33
C ALA A 364 23.26 4.49 -14.61
N ARG A 365 22.40 3.48 -14.81
CA ARG A 365 20.95 3.68 -15.00
C ARG A 365 20.29 4.28 -13.76
N ALA A 366 20.62 3.76 -12.58
CA ALA A 366 20.12 4.26 -11.30
C ALA A 366 20.52 5.74 -11.07
N MET A 367 21.76 6.10 -11.42
CA MET A 367 22.23 7.50 -11.31
C MET A 367 21.42 8.42 -12.24
N PHE A 368 21.19 7.99 -13.49
CA PHE A 368 20.39 8.74 -14.44
C PHE A 368 18.93 8.89 -14.00
N LEU A 369 18.28 7.82 -13.54
CA LEU A 369 16.89 7.85 -13.07
C LEU A 369 16.71 8.77 -11.85
N ARG A 370 17.67 8.77 -10.91
CA ARG A 370 17.66 9.70 -9.77
C ARG A 370 17.78 11.14 -10.23
N PHE A 371 18.69 11.42 -11.16
CA PHE A 371 18.83 12.76 -11.74
C PHE A 371 17.58 13.20 -12.50
N GLN A 372 17.00 12.32 -13.33
CA GLN A 372 15.85 12.63 -14.15
C GLN A 372 14.57 12.86 -13.33
N ASN A 373 14.33 12.03 -12.32
CA ASN A 373 13.04 11.98 -11.62
C ASN A 373 13.05 12.70 -10.27
N ALA A 374 14.20 12.75 -9.58
CA ALA A 374 14.32 13.41 -8.29
C ALA A 374 15.13 14.72 -8.37
N GLY A 375 15.78 15.02 -9.50
CA GLY A 375 16.63 16.21 -9.65
C GLY A 375 17.93 16.16 -8.84
N ILE A 376 18.31 14.98 -8.30
CA ILE A 376 19.46 14.80 -7.41
C ILE A 376 20.62 14.13 -8.14
N GLY A 377 21.77 14.81 -8.17
CA GLY A 377 23.01 14.40 -8.85
C GLY A 377 23.34 15.33 -10.03
N SER A 378 24.49 15.11 -10.69
CA SER A 378 24.90 15.93 -11.84
C SER A 378 25.13 15.10 -13.11
N PRO A 379 24.85 15.68 -14.31
CA PRO A 379 25.21 15.07 -15.59
C PRO A 379 26.72 14.77 -15.72
N LEU A 380 27.57 15.58 -15.10
CA LEU A 380 29.02 15.41 -15.09
C LEU A 380 29.42 14.10 -14.40
N GLU A 381 28.88 13.84 -13.21
CA GLU A 381 29.13 12.61 -12.45
C GLU A 381 28.63 11.37 -13.21
N ILE A 382 27.44 11.44 -13.81
CA ILE A 382 26.89 10.34 -14.60
C ILE A 382 27.78 10.05 -15.82
N LYS A 383 28.18 11.09 -16.57
CA LYS A 383 29.08 10.94 -17.73
C LYS A 383 30.45 10.40 -17.33
N SER A 384 30.97 10.80 -16.17
CA SER A 384 32.23 10.28 -15.63
C SER A 384 32.11 8.77 -15.36
N SER A 385 31.05 8.35 -14.66
CA SER A 385 30.79 6.94 -14.38
C SER A 385 30.59 6.13 -15.67
N ILE A 386 29.83 6.64 -16.64
CA ILE A 386 29.65 5.96 -17.93
C ILE A 386 30.98 5.83 -18.69
N ARG A 387 31.83 6.87 -18.70
CA ARG A 387 33.13 6.82 -19.36
C ARG A 387 34.03 5.75 -18.74
N ASP A 388 34.07 5.67 -17.42
CA ASP A 388 34.79 4.62 -16.69
C ASP A 388 34.21 3.23 -17.01
N GLY A 389 32.88 3.10 -17.08
CA GLY A 389 32.20 1.86 -17.48
C GLY A 389 32.54 1.44 -18.90
N LEU A 390 32.60 2.39 -19.85
CA LEU A 390 32.94 2.12 -21.25
C LEU A 390 34.42 1.82 -21.49
N GLN A 391 35.32 2.21 -20.58
CA GLN A 391 36.72 1.75 -20.62
C GLN A 391 36.80 0.24 -20.36
N ARG A 392 35.97 -0.28 -19.46
CA ARG A 392 35.90 -1.70 -19.08
C ARG A 392 34.99 -2.53 -20.00
N PHE A 393 33.89 -1.93 -20.45
CA PHE A 393 32.88 -2.57 -21.29
C PHE A 393 32.60 -1.75 -22.57
N PRO A 394 33.55 -1.68 -23.53
CA PRO A 394 33.41 -0.85 -24.73
C PRO A 394 32.23 -1.22 -25.64
N GLN A 395 31.71 -2.45 -25.50
CA GLN A 395 30.61 -3.03 -26.27
C GLN A 395 29.27 -3.02 -25.50
N SER A 396 29.12 -2.18 -24.47
CA SER A 396 27.84 -2.00 -23.78
C SER A 396 26.96 -1.00 -24.53
N ASP A 397 26.00 -1.51 -25.29
CA ASP A 397 24.94 -0.71 -25.91
C ASP A 397 24.11 0.05 -24.86
N THR A 398 23.82 -0.58 -23.72
CA THR A 398 23.10 0.05 -22.59
C THR A 398 23.80 1.30 -22.07
N LEU A 399 25.13 1.27 -21.86
CA LEU A 399 25.87 2.46 -21.40
C LEU A 399 25.85 3.60 -22.41
N TYR A 400 25.90 3.29 -23.72
CA TYR A 400 25.73 4.31 -24.75
C TYR A 400 24.30 4.88 -24.77
N VAL A 401 23.26 4.05 -24.60
CA VAL A 401 21.88 4.54 -24.47
C VAL A 401 21.74 5.52 -23.30
N ILE A 402 22.27 5.17 -22.12
CA ILE A 402 22.21 6.04 -20.94
C ILE A 402 22.96 7.35 -21.21
N TRP A 403 24.12 7.29 -21.87
CA TRP A 403 24.87 8.50 -22.25
C TRP A 403 24.06 9.39 -23.20
N GLY A 404 23.41 8.79 -24.21
CA GLY A 404 22.52 9.50 -25.12
C GLY A 404 21.38 10.20 -24.37
N TRP A 405 20.77 9.55 -23.38
CA TRP A 405 19.72 10.16 -22.56
C TRP A 405 20.22 11.34 -21.71
N VAL A 406 21.43 11.23 -21.13
CA VAL A 406 22.06 12.35 -20.41
C VAL A 406 22.29 13.53 -21.34
N LEU A 407 22.88 13.31 -22.52
CA LEU A 407 23.14 14.34 -23.53
C LEU A 407 21.85 15.00 -24.03
N LYS A 408 20.80 14.19 -24.25
CA LYS A 408 19.48 14.67 -24.64
C LYS A 408 18.87 15.57 -23.56
N LYS A 409 19.02 15.23 -22.28
CA LYS A 409 18.55 16.06 -21.16
C LYS A 409 19.32 17.37 -21.05
N GLU A 410 20.59 17.38 -21.43
CA GLU A 410 21.43 18.58 -21.54
C GLU A 410 21.18 19.40 -22.82
N GLY A 411 20.32 18.92 -23.74
CA GLY A 411 20.07 19.60 -25.02
C GLY A 411 21.22 19.50 -26.04
N SER A 412 22.13 18.54 -25.86
CA SER A 412 23.29 18.38 -26.74
C SER A 412 22.90 17.79 -28.11
N LYS A 413 23.43 18.40 -29.18
CA LYS A 413 23.27 17.90 -30.56
C LYS A 413 24.00 16.57 -30.82
N LYS A 414 24.87 16.12 -29.91
CA LYS A 414 25.62 14.87 -30.03
C LYS A 414 24.85 13.63 -29.56
N ALA A 415 23.66 13.80 -28.97
CA ALA A 415 22.87 12.67 -28.48
C ALA A 415 22.54 11.62 -29.58
N PRO A 416 22.17 11.99 -30.82
CA PRO A 416 21.90 11.03 -31.89
C PRO A 416 23.11 10.17 -32.26
N GLU A 417 24.32 10.75 -32.31
CA GLU A 417 25.57 10.01 -32.60
C GLU A 417 25.80 8.90 -31.57
N VAL A 418 25.49 9.17 -30.30
CA VAL A 418 25.66 8.21 -29.21
C VAL A 418 24.60 7.11 -29.25
N PHE A 419 23.34 7.43 -29.56
CA PHE A 419 22.30 6.42 -29.80
C PHE A 419 22.60 5.57 -31.03
N GLN A 420 23.16 6.16 -32.09
CA GLN A 420 23.58 5.47 -33.30
C GLN A 420 24.68 4.44 -32.98
N LYS A 421 25.65 4.83 -32.16
CA LYS A 421 26.68 3.91 -31.67
C LYS A 421 26.11 2.74 -30.86
N ALA A 422 25.12 3.00 -30.00
CA ALA A 422 24.42 1.92 -29.28
C ALA A 422 23.71 0.94 -30.23
N TYR A 423 23.06 1.47 -31.28
CA TYR A 423 22.39 0.69 -32.31
C TYR A 423 23.36 -0.14 -33.17
N GLU A 424 24.54 0.41 -33.48
CA GLU A 424 25.58 -0.32 -34.22
C GLU A 424 26.13 -1.50 -33.43
N ILE A 425 26.30 -1.35 -32.12
CA ILE A 425 26.73 -2.42 -31.21
C ILE A 425 25.64 -3.48 -31.09
N ASN A 426 24.38 -3.07 -30.91
CA ASN A 426 23.24 -3.97 -30.82
C ASN A 426 22.04 -3.45 -31.61
N LYS A 427 21.87 -3.99 -32.82
CA LYS A 427 20.77 -3.61 -33.71
C LYS A 427 19.39 -3.89 -33.14
N ASN A 428 19.27 -4.77 -32.13
CA ASN A 428 18.01 -5.12 -31.48
C ASN A 428 17.73 -4.29 -30.21
N ASN A 429 18.59 -3.32 -29.87
CA ASN A 429 18.36 -2.46 -28.71
C ASN A 429 17.14 -1.53 -28.96
N VAL A 430 16.04 -1.84 -28.28
CA VAL A 430 14.76 -1.14 -28.45
C VAL A 430 14.85 0.34 -28.07
N ASP A 431 15.60 0.67 -27.02
CA ASP A 431 15.76 2.04 -26.56
C ASP A 431 16.54 2.89 -27.57
N ALA A 432 17.64 2.36 -28.13
CA ALA A 432 18.41 3.02 -29.17
C ALA A 432 17.59 3.25 -30.45
N GLN A 433 16.87 2.22 -30.92
CA GLN A 433 15.97 2.32 -32.08
C GLN A 433 14.88 3.38 -31.87
N ARG A 434 14.25 3.37 -30.69
CA ARG A 434 13.19 4.31 -30.34
C ARG A 434 13.71 5.74 -30.37
N GLU A 435 14.86 5.99 -29.75
CA GLU A 435 15.45 7.32 -29.69
C GLU A 435 15.87 7.84 -31.06
N LEU A 436 16.56 7.03 -31.87
CA LEU A 436 16.94 7.41 -33.24
C LEU A 436 15.73 7.76 -34.12
N ARG A 437 14.64 6.97 -34.03
CA ARG A 437 13.40 7.25 -34.75
C ARG A 437 12.80 8.60 -34.35
N LEU A 438 12.83 8.94 -33.05
CA LEU A 438 12.34 10.22 -32.56
C LEU A 438 13.14 11.42 -33.10
N TYR A 439 14.45 11.24 -33.32
CA TYR A 439 15.29 12.28 -33.93
C TYR A 439 15.01 12.42 -35.44
N GLN A 440 14.89 11.32 -36.18
CA GLN A 440 14.54 11.34 -37.60
C GLN A 440 13.19 12.03 -37.87
N ILE A 441 12.20 11.82 -37.00
CA ILE A 441 10.90 12.50 -37.09
C ILE A 441 11.01 14.01 -36.83
N ARG A 442 11.94 14.44 -35.97
CA ARG A 442 12.17 15.86 -35.63
C ARG A 442 13.00 16.61 -36.67
N GLU A 443 13.83 15.91 -37.44
CA GLU A 443 14.59 16.50 -38.55
C GLU A 443 13.76 16.62 -39.84
N ASN A 444 12.71 15.79 -39.99
CA ASN A 444 11.77 15.82 -41.11
C ASN A 444 10.55 16.75 -40.90
N ARG A 445 10.53 17.52 -39.80
CA ARG A 445 9.54 18.58 -39.51
C ARG A 445 10.25 19.92 -39.50
#